data_AF-A0A1V6SF84-F1
#
_entry.id   AF-A0A1V6SF84-F1
#
_cell.length_a   1.000
_cell.length_b   1.000
_cell.length_c   1.000
_cell.angle_alpha   90.00
_cell.angle_beta   90.00
_cell.angle_gamma   90.00
#
_symmetry.space_group_name_H-M   'P 1'
#
loop_
_entity.id
_entity.type
_entity.pdbx_description
1 polymer ?
#
loop_
_entity_poly.entity_id
_entity_poly.type
_entity_poly.pdbx_seq_one_letter_code
_entity_poly.pdbx_strand_id
1 'polypeptide(L)'
;MPKFLENGIDWHGLLEDMCRMTRESTMWRARGIAARPEVRIGLRLVNCHIGRGQWIEKEAHDSIYGEGKHPLIDDSPGSIPYGVGILKDAFEPNFERLNVNRNNLIEMSIAKS
;
A
#
# COMPACT_ATOMS: atom_id res chain seq x y z
N MET A 1 -2.55 -10.72 16.61
CA MET A 1 -2.89 -9.66 15.63
C MET A 1 -2.89 -8.34 16.37
N PRO A 2 -2.02 -7.37 16.05
CA PRO A 2 -2.26 -6.03 16.54
C PRO A 2 -3.52 -5.52 15.81
N LYS A 3 -4.61 -5.42 16.57
CA LYS A 3 -5.85 -4.77 16.12
C LYS A 3 -5.58 -3.27 16.14
N PHE A 4 -5.16 -2.70 15.02
CA PHE A 4 -5.24 -1.24 14.79
C PHE A 4 -6.70 -0.83 14.56
N LEU A 5 -7.56 -1.13 15.52
CA LEU A 5 -8.97 -0.73 15.55
C LEU A 5 -9.32 -0.30 16.98
N GLU A 6 -8.42 0.39 17.66
CA GLU A 6 -8.83 1.22 18.78
C GLU A 6 -9.29 2.55 18.18
N ASN A 7 -10.60 2.81 18.27
CA ASN A 7 -11.30 4.05 17.87
C ASN A 7 -11.80 4.16 16.41
N GLY A 8 -11.86 3.07 15.64
CA GLY A 8 -12.49 3.08 14.30
C GLY A 8 -11.64 3.70 13.19
N ILE A 9 -10.36 3.97 13.45
CA ILE A 9 -9.40 4.39 12.43
C ILE A 9 -8.92 3.12 11.71
N ASP A 10 -9.24 2.99 10.43
CA ASP A 10 -8.69 1.97 9.56
C ASP A 10 -7.37 2.45 8.90
N TRP A 11 -6.78 1.63 8.03
CA TRP A 11 -5.58 2.03 7.30
C TRP A 11 -5.79 3.28 6.43
N HIS A 12 -7.04 3.56 6.03
CA HIS A 12 -7.36 4.72 5.23
C HIS A 12 -7.24 5.99 6.06
N GLY A 13 -7.99 6.08 7.16
CA GLY A 13 -7.95 7.24 8.05
C GLY A 13 -6.55 7.51 8.61
N LEU A 14 -5.79 6.47 8.96
CA LEU A 14 -4.42 6.63 9.43
C LEU A 14 -3.51 7.28 8.38
N LEU A 15 -3.60 6.83 7.12
CA LEU A 15 -2.76 7.37 6.05
C LEU A 15 -3.18 8.80 5.67
N GLU A 16 -4.47 9.11 5.70
CA GLU A 16 -4.97 10.48 5.56
C GLU A 16 -4.43 11.41 6.65
N ASP A 17 -4.46 10.96 7.91
CA ASP A 17 -3.93 11.72 9.04
C ASP A 17 -2.43 11.97 8.88
N MET A 18 -1.65 10.96 8.46
CA MET A 18 -0.22 11.11 8.17
C MET A 18 0.03 12.13 7.05
N CYS A 19 -0.76 12.08 5.98
CA CYS A 19 -0.71 13.05 4.88
C CYS A 19 -1.02 14.47 5.40
N ARG A 20 -2.09 14.63 6.17
CA ARG A 20 -2.49 15.93 6.76
C ARG A 20 -1.39 16.50 7.65
N MET A 21 -0.89 15.71 8.60
CA MET A 21 0.17 16.11 9.53
C MET A 21 1.46 16.50 8.80
N THR A 22 1.82 15.77 7.75
CA THR A 22 3.01 16.07 6.93
C THR A 22 2.84 17.37 6.14
N ARG A 23 1.63 17.66 5.66
CA ARG A 23 1.33 18.89 4.91
C ARG A 23 1.28 20.13 5.80
N GLU A 24 0.72 19.99 7.00
CA GLU A 24 0.59 21.07 7.98
C GLU A 24 1.90 21.35 8.72
N SER A 25 2.77 20.34 8.87
CA SER A 25 4.05 20.50 9.57
C SER A 25 5.19 20.87 8.62
N THR A 26 5.64 22.12 8.73
CA THR A 26 6.82 22.63 8.02
C THR A 26 8.09 21.82 8.29
N MET A 27 8.22 21.23 9.49
CA MET A 27 9.38 20.40 9.85
C MET A 27 9.47 19.11 9.03
N TRP A 28 8.35 18.50 8.66
CA TRP A 28 8.37 17.26 7.87
C TRP A 28 8.66 17.52 6.40
N ARG A 29 8.12 18.60 5.84
CA ARG A 29 8.43 19.04 4.47
C ARG A 29 9.89 19.48 4.29
N ALA A 30 10.47 20.10 5.32
CA ALA A 30 11.86 20.56 5.30
C ALA A 30 12.89 19.43 5.38
N ARG A 31 12.49 18.20 5.71
CA ARG A 31 13.41 17.05 5.70
C ARG A 31 13.84 16.75 4.27
N GLY A 32 15.16 16.64 4.08
CA GLY A 32 15.72 16.07 2.87
C GLY A 32 15.16 14.66 2.62
N ILE A 33 15.07 14.26 1.35
CA ILE A 33 14.40 13.01 0.93
C ILE A 33 14.94 11.79 1.70
N ALA A 34 16.26 11.71 1.88
CA ALA A 34 16.91 10.61 2.61
C ALA A 34 16.60 10.55 4.12
N ALA A 35 16.10 11.64 4.71
CA ALA A 35 15.75 11.73 6.13
C ALA A 35 14.24 11.53 6.40
N ARG A 36 13.45 11.28 5.35
CA ARG A 36 12.01 10.99 5.47
C ARG A 36 11.84 9.54 5.91
N PRO A 37 11.09 9.28 6.99
CA PRO A 37 10.75 7.91 7.38
C PRO A 37 10.10 7.12 6.25
N GLU A 38 10.55 5.89 6.07
CA GLU A 38 9.93 4.93 5.18
C GLU A 38 8.66 4.37 5.84
N VAL A 39 7.56 4.32 5.09
CA VAL A 39 6.27 3.80 5.54
C VAL A 39 5.91 2.63 4.64
N ARG A 40 5.63 1.47 5.25
CA ARG A 40 5.25 0.24 4.56
C ARG A 40 3.98 -0.30 5.19
N ILE A 41 2.95 -0.50 4.37
CA ILE A 41 1.65 -1.02 4.81
C ILE A 41 1.46 -2.42 4.24
N GLY A 42 1.29 -3.40 5.12
CA GLY A 42 1.02 -4.79 4.75
C GLY A 42 -0.48 -5.10 4.85
N LEU A 43 -1.07 -5.55 3.76
CA LEU A 43 -2.47 -5.90 3.64
C LEU A 43 -2.66 -7.39 3.37
N ARG A 44 -3.78 -7.91 3.84
CA ARG A 44 -4.21 -9.28 3.55
C ARG A 44 -4.86 -9.32 2.18
N LEU A 45 -4.56 -10.36 1.40
CA LEU A 45 -5.24 -10.59 0.14
C LEU A 45 -6.69 -11.02 0.37
N VAL A 46 -7.59 -10.54 -0.50
CA VAL A 46 -9.00 -10.97 -0.57
C VAL A 46 -9.06 -12.49 -0.71
N ASN A 47 -8.24 -13.05 -1.60
CA ASN A 47 -8.01 -14.50 -1.68
C ASN A 47 -6.85 -14.85 -0.74
N CYS A 48 -7.18 -15.46 0.40
CA CYS A 48 -6.21 -15.79 1.43
C CYS A 48 -5.26 -16.90 0.98
N HIS A 49 -4.09 -16.52 0.49
CA HIS A 49 -3.00 -17.44 0.17
C HIS A 49 -2.01 -17.44 1.34
N ILE A 50 -1.72 -18.62 1.90
CA ILE A 50 -0.75 -18.75 2.99
C ILE A 50 0.62 -18.27 2.50
N GLY A 51 1.29 -17.46 3.31
CA GLY A 51 2.61 -16.92 2.98
C GLY A 51 2.59 -15.77 1.98
N ARG A 52 1.44 -15.34 1.46
CA ARG A 52 1.37 -14.23 0.51
C ARG A 52 0.59 -13.05 1.10
N GLY A 53 1.07 -11.86 0.83
CA GLY A 53 0.40 -10.61 1.19
C GLY A 53 0.64 -9.53 0.15
N GLN A 54 0.09 -8.37 0.42
CA GLN A 54 0.22 -7.20 -0.43
C GLN A 54 0.88 -6.08 0.34
N TRP A 55 1.85 -5.43 -0.29
CA TRP A 55 2.61 -4.33 0.29
C TRP A 55 2.43 -3.06 -0.51
N ILE A 56 2.17 -1.97 0.21
CA ILE A 56 2.15 -0.62 -0.33
C ILE A 56 3.31 0.11 0.34
N GLU A 57 4.29 0.49 -0.46
CA GLU A 57 5.52 1.13 0.03
C GLU A 57 5.73 2.43 -0.74
N LYS A 58 5.95 2.33 -2.06
CA LYS A 58 6.12 3.49 -2.93
C LYS A 58 4.89 4.40 -2.90
N GLU A 59 3.70 3.84 -2.99
CA GLU A 59 2.46 4.64 -3.08
C GLU A 59 2.11 5.28 -1.74
N ALA A 60 2.41 4.61 -0.62
CA ALA A 60 2.27 5.20 0.71
C ALA A 60 3.25 6.38 0.87
N HIS A 61 4.51 6.20 0.45
CA HIS A 61 5.51 7.26 0.50
C HIS A 61 5.16 8.45 -0.40
N ASP A 62 4.74 8.17 -1.64
CA ASP A 62 4.31 9.17 -2.62
C ASP A 62 3.07 9.94 -2.14
N SER A 63 2.15 9.27 -1.44
CA SER A 63 0.96 9.91 -0.86
C SER A 63 1.30 10.85 0.30
N ILE A 64 2.17 10.40 1.22
CA ILE A 64 2.54 11.16 2.41
C ILE A 64 3.40 12.38 2.06
N TYR A 65 4.43 12.19 1.23
CA TYR A 65 5.47 13.19 1.02
C TYR A 65 5.44 13.87 -0.36
N GLY A 66 4.62 13.36 -1.29
CA GLY A 66 4.50 13.87 -2.64
C GLY A 66 3.07 14.25 -3.01
N GLU A 67 2.77 14.17 -4.29
CA GLU A 67 1.43 14.39 -4.87
C GLU A 67 0.75 13.06 -5.23
N GLY A 68 1.20 11.95 -4.63
CA GLY A 68 0.64 10.64 -4.85
C GLY A 68 -0.83 10.57 -4.40
N LYS A 69 -1.64 9.84 -5.17
CA LYS A 69 -3.01 9.52 -4.78
C LYS A 69 -3.01 8.61 -3.56
N HIS A 70 -4.10 8.68 -2.80
CA HIS A 70 -4.35 7.75 -1.72
C HIS A 70 -4.42 6.32 -2.29
N PRO A 71 -3.65 5.35 -1.76
CA PRO A 71 -3.55 4.01 -2.34
C PRO A 71 -4.68 3.08 -1.94
N LEU A 72 -5.48 3.42 -0.92
CA LEU A 72 -6.61 2.63 -0.43
C LEU A 72 -7.93 3.17 -0.98
N ILE A 73 -8.91 2.30 -1.15
CA ILE A 73 -10.25 2.64 -1.63
C ILE A 73 -11.11 3.08 -0.44
N ASP A 74 -11.65 4.30 -0.49
CA ASP A 74 -12.48 4.93 0.57
C ASP A 74 -13.60 4.00 1.08
N ASP A 75 -14.36 3.39 0.17
CA ASP A 75 -15.52 2.55 0.51
C ASP A 75 -15.18 1.07 0.79
N SER A 76 -13.89 0.71 0.82
CA SER A 76 -13.47 -0.69 1.02
C SER A 76 -12.22 -0.78 1.90
N PRO A 77 -12.41 -0.85 3.23
CA PRO A 77 -11.31 -0.86 4.20
C PRO A 77 -10.32 -1.99 3.91
N GLY A 78 -9.06 -1.62 3.67
CA GLY A 78 -7.98 -2.57 3.40
C GLY A 78 -7.94 -3.14 1.97
N SER A 79 -8.74 -2.59 1.05
CA SER A 79 -8.65 -2.90 -0.38
C SER A 79 -7.83 -1.85 -1.13
N ILE A 80 -7.11 -2.27 -2.16
CA ILE A 80 -6.41 -1.39 -3.09
C ILE A 80 -6.77 -1.69 -4.55
N PRO A 81 -6.74 -0.69 -5.44
CA PRO A 81 -7.03 -0.90 -6.84
C PRO A 81 -5.94 -1.75 -7.51
N TYR A 82 -6.30 -2.41 -8.61
CA TYR A 82 -5.31 -3.07 -9.47
C TYR A 82 -4.29 -2.03 -9.98
N GLY A 83 -3.04 -2.45 -10.07
CA GLY A 83 -1.89 -1.63 -10.42
C GLY A 83 -1.19 -0.99 -9.21
N VAL A 84 -1.77 -1.09 -8.01
CA VAL A 84 -1.19 -0.55 -6.77
C VAL A 84 -0.65 -1.67 -5.90
N GLY A 85 0.55 -1.45 -5.38
CA GLY A 85 1.25 -2.34 -4.47
C GLY A 85 1.91 -3.53 -5.15
N ILE A 86 2.74 -4.21 -4.37
CA ILE A 86 3.48 -5.41 -4.77
C ILE A 86 3.01 -6.58 -3.93
N LEU A 87 2.76 -7.71 -4.59
CA LEU A 87 2.52 -8.98 -3.93
C LEU A 87 3.86 -9.61 -3.56
N LYS A 88 4.08 -9.82 -2.26
CA LYS A 88 5.28 -10.50 -1.75
C LYS A 88 4.90 -11.87 -1.20
N ASP A 89 5.77 -12.84 -1.45
CA ASP A 89 5.59 -14.24 -1.05
C ASP A 89 6.70 -14.63 -0.08
N ALA A 90 6.33 -15.14 1.09
CA ALA A 90 7.27 -15.55 2.13
C ALA A 90 8.13 -16.75 1.68
N PHE A 91 7.64 -17.55 0.74
CA PHE A 91 8.37 -18.69 0.19
C PHE A 91 9.27 -18.28 -0.99
N GLU A 92 9.01 -17.13 -1.61
CA GLU A 92 9.79 -16.56 -2.72
C GLU A 92 10.03 -15.06 -2.50
N PRO A 93 10.82 -14.66 -1.48
CA PRO A 93 10.90 -13.27 -1.02
C PRO A 93 11.54 -12.31 -2.03
N ASN A 94 12.34 -12.85 -2.96
CA ASN A 94 13.00 -12.06 -4.01
C ASN A 94 12.14 -11.92 -5.27
N PHE A 95 10.97 -12.56 -5.31
CA PHE A 95 10.09 -12.53 -6.47
C PHE A 95 8.95 -11.53 -6.24
N GLU A 96 9.02 -10.39 -6.92
CA GLU A 96 7.98 -9.37 -6.88
C GLU A 96 6.90 -9.65 -7.93
N ARG A 97 5.64 -9.62 -7.49
CA ARG A 97 4.47 -9.82 -8.36
C ARG A 97 3.63 -8.55 -8.38
N LEU A 98 3.31 -8.07 -9.57
CA LEU A 98 2.42 -6.92 -9.72
C LEU A 98 0.98 -7.30 -9.33
N ASN A 99 0.31 -6.41 -8.60
CA ASN A 99 -1.12 -6.55 -8.32
C ASN A 99 -1.96 -6.16 -9.55
N VAL A 100 -2.05 -7.00 -10.56
CA VAL A 100 -2.77 -6.69 -11.80
C VAL A 100 -4.02 -7.54 -11.96
N ASN A 101 -4.98 -7.03 -12.75
CA ASN A 101 -6.22 -7.75 -13.04
C ASN A 101 -5.97 -8.96 -13.99
N ARG A 102 -6.99 -9.80 -14.18
CA ARG A 102 -6.90 -11.00 -15.04
C ARG A 102 -6.51 -10.68 -16.49
N ASN A 103 -7.02 -9.60 -17.08
CA ASN A 103 -6.72 -9.24 -18.46
C ASN A 103 -5.24 -8.93 -18.62
N ASN A 104 -4.67 -8.14 -17.71
CA ASN A 104 -3.25 -7.83 -17.68
C ASN A 104 -2.41 -9.11 -17.47
N LEU A 105 -2.86 -10.04 -16.63
CA LEU A 105 -2.18 -11.35 -16.47
C LEU A 105 -2.19 -12.18 -17.75
N ILE A 106 -3.26 -12.09 -18.55
CA ILE A 106 -3.34 -12.74 -19.87
C ILE A 106 -2.39 -12.05 -20.85
N GLU A 107 -2.36 -10.72 -20.90
CA GLU A 107 -1.42 -9.95 -21.73
C GLU A 107 0.04 -10.25 -21.40
N MET A 108 0.34 -10.45 -20.11
CA MET A 108 1.66 -10.87 -19.61
C MET A 108 1.96 -12.36 -19.82
N SER A 109 1.05 -13.13 -20.43
CA SER A 109 1.18 -14.59 -20.63
C SER A 109 1.31 -15.40 -19.34
N ILE A 110 0.82 -14.88 -18.21
CA ILE A 110 0.81 -15.55 -16.90
C ILE A 110 -0.48 -16.36 -16.72
N ALA A 111 -1.61 -15.90 -17.27
CA ALA A 111 -2.91 -16.56 -17.20
C ALA A 111 -3.44 -16.92 -18.60
N LYS A 112 -4.31 -17.93 -18.67
CA LYS A 112 -5.03 -18.33 -19.90
C LYS A 112 -6.40 -17.65 -19.98
N SER A 113 -6.86 -17.35 -21.20
CA SER A 113 -8.18 -16.77 -21.48
C SER A 113 -9.30 -17.76 -21.14
#